data_AF-A0A653TIV1-F1
#
_entry.id   AF-A0A653TIV1-F1
#
_cell.length_a   1.000
_cell.length_b   1.000
_cell.length_c   1.000
_cell.angle_alpha   90.00
_cell.angle_beta   90.00
_cell.angle_gamma   90.00
#
_symmetry.space_group_name_H-M   'P 1'
#
loop_
_entity.id
_entity.type
_entity.pdbx_description
1 polymer ?
#
loop_
_entity_poly.entity_id
_entity_poly.type
_entity_poly.pdbx_seq_one_letter_code
_entity_poly.pdbx_strand_id
1 'polypeptide(L)'
;MTVEALGATSGIQAGTTTRQPVQSLDSDVFMKLLVTQLKYQDPGAPMDTNQMMAQSVQLSMMEKMTELSTGAKESFSLQMRTAAAQIVGSEVSYLLPDGTEGSGVATSVSFATGVPVVTVGGSKVPLDSISGISVPATPGSLTPS
;
A
#
# COMPACT_ATOMS: atom_id res chain seq x y z
N MET A 1 -20.49 -34.64 35.98
CA MET A 1 -19.06 -34.94 36.16
C MET A 1 -18.28 -33.75 35.64
N THR A 2 -17.72 -32.99 36.56
CA THR A 2 -16.83 -31.85 36.34
C THR A 2 -15.40 -32.36 36.34
N VAL A 3 -14.60 -31.95 35.36
CA VAL A 3 -13.14 -31.98 35.47
C VAL A 3 -12.59 -30.64 35.03
N GLU A 4 -12.48 -29.76 36.03
CA GLU A 4 -11.47 -28.70 36.06
C GLU A 4 -10.09 -29.35 36.05
N ALA A 5 -9.20 -28.85 35.20
CA ALA A 5 -7.77 -29.06 35.35
C ALA A 5 -7.14 -27.71 35.69
N LEU A 6 -6.83 -27.51 36.97
CA LEU A 6 -5.83 -26.56 37.43
C LEU A 6 -4.45 -27.08 37.06
N GLY A 7 -3.61 -26.19 36.52
CA GLY A 7 -2.20 -26.48 36.28
C GLY A 7 -1.46 -25.21 35.88
N ALA A 8 -1.19 -24.35 36.85
CA ALA A 8 -0.32 -23.19 36.68
C ALA A 8 1.11 -23.63 36.34
N THR A 9 1.61 -23.21 35.19
CA THR A 9 3.05 -23.15 34.92
C THR A 9 3.40 -21.71 34.56
N SER A 10 3.97 -21.02 35.53
CA SER A 10 4.70 -19.76 35.35
C SER A 10 5.83 -19.99 34.34
N GLY A 11 5.62 -19.53 33.11
CA GLY A 11 6.62 -19.49 32.05
C GLY A 11 6.80 -18.06 31.60
N ILE A 12 7.85 -17.41 32.12
CA ILE A 12 8.62 -16.33 31.50
C ILE A 12 7.80 -15.35 30.64
N GLN A 13 7.31 -14.29 31.28
CA GLN A 13 6.83 -13.10 30.60
C GLN A 13 8.03 -12.40 29.96
N ALA A 14 8.43 -12.84 28.77
CA ALA A 14 9.29 -12.07 27.90
C ALA A 14 8.48 -10.84 27.49
N GLY A 15 8.77 -9.70 28.13
CA GLY A 15 8.25 -8.41 27.69
C GLY A 15 8.55 -8.27 26.20
N THR A 16 7.52 -8.28 25.39
CA THR A 16 7.60 -7.86 23.99
C THR A 16 7.89 -6.38 24.01
N THR A 17 9.15 -6.01 24.22
CA THR A 17 9.67 -4.73 23.76
C THR A 17 9.54 -4.81 22.25
N THR A 18 8.40 -4.36 21.72
CA THR A 18 8.27 -3.98 20.33
C THR A 18 9.40 -3.00 20.09
N ARG A 19 10.47 -3.49 19.47
CA ARG A 19 11.58 -2.69 19.01
C ARG A 19 10.99 -1.82 17.90
N GLN A 20 10.49 -0.65 18.29
CA GLN A 20 10.12 0.40 17.35
C GLN A 20 11.27 0.54 16.37
N PRO A 21 11.05 0.35 15.05
CA PRO A 21 12.08 0.60 14.06
C PRO A 21 12.47 2.06 14.23
N VAL A 22 13.71 2.29 14.62
CA VAL A 22 14.22 3.63 14.86
C VAL A 22 14.55 4.26 13.51
N GLN A 23 13.51 4.49 12.69
CA GLN A 23 13.55 5.04 11.33
C GLN A 23 14.05 6.50 11.30
N SER A 24 14.19 7.11 12.48
CA SER A 24 14.72 8.46 12.72
C SER A 24 16.19 8.50 13.12
N LEU A 25 16.89 7.36 13.29
CA LEU A 25 18.30 7.36 13.68
C LEU A 25 19.24 7.74 12.51
N ASP A 26 18.95 7.40 11.26
CA ASP A 26 19.93 7.49 10.17
C ASP A 26 20.34 8.91 9.74
N SER A 27 19.40 9.86 9.62
CA SER A 27 19.73 11.24 9.22
C SER A 27 20.38 12.05 10.35
N ASP A 28 19.91 11.87 11.60
CA ASP A 28 20.46 12.57 12.75
C ASP A 28 21.84 12.04 13.16
N VAL A 29 22.10 10.75 12.97
CA VAL A 29 23.43 10.15 13.15
C VAL A 29 24.39 10.60 12.05
N PHE A 30 23.94 10.69 10.79
CA PHE A 30 24.75 11.24 9.69
C PHE A 30 25.14 12.71 9.93
N MET A 31 24.19 13.57 10.30
CA MET A 31 24.48 14.97 10.62
C MET A 31 25.35 15.12 11.87
N LYS A 32 25.15 14.29 12.91
CA LYS A 32 26.04 14.26 14.07
C LYS A 32 27.44 13.77 13.72
N LEU A 33 27.59 12.82 12.81
CA LEU A 33 28.90 12.35 12.32
C LEU A 33 29.62 13.41 11.49
N LEU A 34 28.90 14.14 10.62
CA LEU A 34 29.45 15.26 9.86
C LEU A 34 30.02 16.36 10.79
N VAL A 35 29.31 16.66 11.87
CA VAL A 35 29.74 17.64 12.88
C VAL A 35 30.86 17.09 13.79
N THR A 36 30.84 15.79 14.08
CA THR A 36 31.86 15.14 14.93
C THR A 36 33.20 15.01 14.22
N GLN A 37 33.21 14.71 12.91
CA GLN A 37 34.42 14.65 12.09
C GLN A 37 35.09 16.03 11.93
N LEU A 38 34.32 17.12 11.99
CA LEU A 38 34.84 18.49 12.05
C LEU A 38 35.46 18.84 13.42
N LYS A 39 35.09 18.14 14.49
CA LYS A 39 35.45 18.46 15.88
C LYS A 39 36.53 17.54 16.49
N TYR A 40 36.70 16.31 16.00
CA TYR A 40 37.55 15.27 16.62
C TYR A 40 38.36 14.44 15.59
N GLN A 41 39.11 15.09 14.70
CA GLN A 41 40.10 14.36 13.89
C GLN A 41 41.33 14.01 14.76
N ASP A 42 41.26 12.89 15.48
CA ASP A 42 42.42 12.19 16.04
C ASP A 42 42.56 10.81 15.33
N PRO A 43 43.73 10.43 14.77
CA PRO A 43 43.85 9.58 13.59
C PRO A 43 43.90 8.05 13.82
N GLY A 44 43.52 7.54 14.99
CA GLY A 44 43.94 6.20 15.45
C GLY A 44 43.32 4.96 14.77
N ALA A 45 42.04 4.98 14.37
CA ALA A 45 41.37 3.89 13.61
C ALA A 45 39.99 4.26 12.99
N PRO A 46 39.77 5.45 12.39
CA PRO A 46 38.44 5.84 11.90
C PRO A 46 38.00 5.19 10.57
N MET A 47 38.88 4.53 9.80
CA MET A 47 38.52 4.07 8.44
C MET A 47 37.53 2.90 8.41
N ASP A 48 37.74 1.83 9.17
CA ASP A 48 36.86 0.65 9.16
C ASP A 48 35.43 0.98 9.58
N THR A 49 35.27 1.80 10.63
CA THR A 49 33.94 2.19 11.12
C THR A 49 33.22 3.12 10.12
N ASN A 50 33.93 4.03 9.45
CA ASN A 50 33.34 4.85 8.39
C ASN A 50 32.91 4.00 7.18
N GLN A 51 33.67 2.97 6.82
CA GLN A 51 33.34 2.09 5.70
C GLN A 51 32.10 1.22 6.00
N MET A 52 32.02 0.67 7.22
CA MET A 52 30.84 -0.09 7.69
C MET A 52 29.59 0.80 7.80
N MET A 53 29.73 2.04 8.27
CA MET A 53 28.64 3.00 8.34
C MET A 53 28.18 3.42 6.94
N ALA A 54 29.11 3.67 6.01
CA ALA A 54 28.76 3.99 4.63
C ALA A 54 27.98 2.85 3.94
N GLN A 55 28.39 1.60 4.16
CA GLN A 55 27.68 0.42 3.66
C GLN A 55 26.28 0.30 4.29
N SER A 56 26.15 0.59 5.59
CA SER A 56 24.87 0.54 6.31
C SER A 56 23.92 1.63 5.81
N VAL A 57 24.40 2.86 5.61
CA VAL A 57 23.60 3.97 5.06
C VAL A 57 23.11 3.66 3.65
N GLN A 58 23.94 3.04 2.81
CA GLN A 58 23.52 2.61 1.46
C GLN A 58 22.39 1.57 1.52
N LEU A 59 22.47 0.62 2.45
CA LEU A 59 21.41 -0.37 2.66
C LEU A 59 20.13 0.28 3.22
N SER A 60 20.23 1.12 4.26
CA SER A 60 19.10 1.88 4.82
C SER A 60 18.41 2.75 3.76
N MET A 61 19.18 3.38 2.86
CA MET A 61 18.63 4.15 1.75
C MET A 61 17.87 3.27 0.75
N MET A 62 18.42 2.10 0.41
CA MET A 62 17.76 1.16 -0.50
C MET A 62 16.46 0.60 0.12
N GLU A 63 16.49 0.26 1.40
CA GLU A 63 15.31 -0.18 2.15
C GLU A 63 14.25 0.92 2.19
N LYS A 64 14.62 2.16 2.50
CA LYS A 64 13.69 3.29 2.53
C LYS A 64 13.11 3.62 1.16
N MET A 65 13.89 3.48 0.08
CA MET A 65 13.40 3.62 -1.29
C MET A 65 12.43 2.49 -1.67
N THR A 66 12.70 1.27 -1.19
CA THR A 66 11.82 0.11 -1.36
C THR A 66 10.51 0.30 -0.58
N GLU A 67 10.58 0.80 0.65
CA GLU A 67 9.42 1.12 1.48
C GLU A 67 8.57 2.22 0.84
N LEU A 68 9.19 3.28 0.32
CA LEU A 68 8.51 4.34 -0.42
C LEU A 68 7.82 3.79 -1.68
N SER A 69 8.50 2.95 -2.46
CA SER A 69 7.91 2.32 -3.65
C SER A 69 6.71 1.44 -3.30
N THR A 70 6.81 0.72 -2.18
CA THR A 70 5.73 -0.15 -1.66
C THR A 70 4.54 0.70 -1.20
N GLY A 71 4.79 1.77 -0.45
CA GLY A 71 3.75 2.70 -0.01
C GLY A 71 3.04 3.40 -1.19
N ALA A 72 3.79 3.74 -2.24
CA ALA A 72 3.23 4.30 -3.47
C ALA A 72 2.31 3.31 -4.20
N LYS A 73 2.71 2.04 -4.29
CA LYS A 73 1.88 0.97 -4.88
C LYS A 73 0.59 0.75 -4.09
N GLU A 74 0.68 0.67 -2.76
CA GLU A 74 -0.51 0.52 -1.91
C GLU A 74 -1.46 1.72 -2.04
N SER A 75 -0.91 2.93 -2.08
CA SER A 75 -1.70 4.16 -2.29
C SER A 75 -2.43 4.15 -3.63
N PHE A 76 -1.76 3.74 -4.70
CA PHE A 76 -2.37 3.57 -6.02
C PHE A 76 -3.45 2.49 -6.00
N SER A 77 -3.19 1.34 -5.37
CA SER A 77 -4.19 0.28 -5.21
C SER A 77 -5.43 0.77 -4.43
N LEU A 78 -5.26 1.59 -3.40
CA LEU A 78 -6.37 2.20 -2.66
C LEU A 78 -7.18 3.19 -3.52
N GLN A 79 -6.51 3.99 -4.33
CA GLN A 79 -7.16 4.89 -5.30
C GLN A 79 -7.98 4.10 -6.31
N MET A 80 -7.43 3.03 -6.90
CA MET A 80 -8.18 2.15 -7.81
C MET A 80 -9.36 1.50 -7.10
N ARG A 81 -9.19 1.07 -5.83
CA ARG A 81 -10.26 0.49 -5.01
C ARG A 81 -11.42 1.47 -4.85
N THR A 82 -11.09 2.72 -4.54
CA THR A 82 -12.05 3.80 -4.35
C THR A 82 -12.76 4.13 -5.66
N ALA A 83 -12.03 4.29 -6.76
CA ALA A 83 -12.60 4.55 -8.09
C ALA A 83 -13.56 3.43 -8.52
N ALA A 84 -13.15 2.17 -8.38
CA ALA A 84 -13.99 1.03 -8.72
C ALA A 84 -15.27 0.98 -7.87
N ALA A 85 -15.18 1.30 -6.56
CA ALA A 85 -16.36 1.37 -5.70
C ALA A 85 -17.37 2.45 -6.14
N GLN A 86 -16.90 3.59 -6.66
CA GLN A 86 -17.79 4.65 -7.19
C GLN A 86 -18.50 4.25 -8.49
N ILE A 87 -17.93 3.30 -9.24
CA ILE A 87 -18.50 2.84 -10.50
C ILE A 87 -19.68 1.88 -10.28
N VAL A 88 -19.72 1.16 -9.15
CA VAL A 88 -20.82 0.25 -8.84
C VAL A 88 -22.16 0.98 -8.84
N GLY A 89 -23.12 0.47 -9.59
CA GLY A 89 -24.44 1.07 -9.79
C GLY A 89 -24.51 2.08 -10.94
N SER A 90 -23.38 2.48 -11.51
CA SER A 90 -23.33 3.33 -12.71
C SER A 90 -23.34 2.49 -13.99
N GLU A 91 -23.75 3.11 -15.09
CA GLU A 91 -23.60 2.52 -16.42
C GLU A 91 -22.16 2.74 -16.89
N VAL A 92 -21.51 1.69 -17.36
CA VAL A 92 -20.13 1.73 -17.83
C VAL A 92 -20.02 1.16 -19.21
N SER A 93 -19.19 1.80 -20.02
CA SER A 93 -18.73 1.27 -21.30
C SER A 93 -17.33 0.69 -21.12
N TYR A 94 -17.05 -0.41 -21.82
CA TYR A 94 -15.76 -1.06 -21.78
C TYR A 94 -15.31 -1.48 -23.18
N LEU A 95 -13.99 -1.56 -23.34
CA LEU A 95 -13.33 -2.10 -24.53
C LEU A 95 -12.31 -3.13 -24.05
N LEU A 96 -12.58 -4.41 -24.33
CA LEU A 96 -11.65 -5.48 -23.98
C LEU A 96 -10.44 -5.48 -24.94
N PRO A 97 -9.30 -6.08 -24.53
CA PRO A 97 -8.12 -6.20 -25.38
C PRO A 97 -8.33 -6.99 -26.68
N ASP A 98 -9.41 -7.79 -26.75
CA ASP A 98 -9.81 -8.54 -27.93
C ASP A 98 -10.62 -7.71 -28.95
N GLY A 99 -10.86 -6.43 -28.65
CA GLY A 99 -11.66 -5.51 -29.47
C GLY A 99 -13.16 -5.58 -29.16
N THR A 100 -13.59 -6.35 -28.17
CA THR A 100 -15.00 -6.43 -27.77
C THR A 100 -15.41 -5.20 -26.99
N GLU A 101 -16.30 -4.41 -27.57
CA GLU A 101 -16.96 -3.29 -26.90
C GLU A 101 -18.29 -3.71 -26.31
N GLY A 102 -18.65 -3.11 -25.18
CA GLY A 102 -19.95 -3.30 -24.56
C GLY A 102 -20.25 -2.22 -23.55
N SER A 103 -21.53 -2.12 -23.19
CA SER A 103 -21.98 -1.28 -22.09
C SER A 103 -22.96 -2.02 -21.19
N GLY A 104 -23.02 -1.59 -19.93
CA GLY A 104 -24.02 -2.09 -18.99
C GLY A 104 -23.83 -1.52 -17.60
N VAL A 105 -24.71 -1.91 -16.68
CA VAL A 105 -24.62 -1.48 -15.29
C VAL A 105 -23.59 -2.31 -14.54
N ALA A 106 -22.67 -1.65 -13.84
CA ALA A 106 -21.72 -2.28 -12.94
C ALA A 106 -22.44 -2.78 -11.68
N THR A 107 -22.44 -4.08 -11.43
CA THR A 107 -23.17 -4.68 -10.30
C THR A 107 -22.27 -4.92 -9.09
N SER A 108 -21.00 -5.22 -9.30
CA SER A 108 -20.06 -5.52 -8.22
C SER A 108 -18.62 -5.30 -8.65
N VAL A 109 -17.71 -5.19 -7.67
CA VAL A 109 -16.27 -5.12 -7.89
C VAL A 109 -15.57 -6.17 -7.04
N SER A 110 -14.58 -6.83 -7.63
CA SER A 110 -13.68 -7.75 -6.94
C SER A 110 -12.27 -7.16 -6.85
N PHE A 111 -11.68 -7.29 -5.67
CA PHE A 111 -10.29 -6.89 -5.38
C PHE A 111 -9.39 -8.10 -5.11
N ALA A 112 -9.82 -9.30 -5.53
CA ALA A 112 -9.07 -10.53 -5.33
C ALA A 112 -7.73 -10.56 -6.10
N THR A 113 -7.62 -9.75 -7.16
CA THR A 113 -6.42 -9.58 -7.98
C THR A 113 -5.80 -8.20 -7.76
N GLY A 114 -4.55 -7.99 -8.21
CA GLY A 114 -3.86 -6.71 -8.08
C GLY A 114 -4.53 -5.53 -8.80
N VAL A 115 -5.23 -5.81 -9.90
CA VAL A 115 -6.11 -4.86 -10.59
C VAL A 115 -7.56 -5.18 -10.22
N PRO A 116 -8.39 -4.20 -9.82
CA PRO A 116 -9.81 -4.41 -9.56
C PRO A 116 -10.56 -4.89 -10.80
N VAL A 117 -11.51 -5.79 -10.61
CA VAL A 117 -12.37 -6.34 -11.68
C VAL A 117 -13.81 -5.95 -11.41
N VAL A 118 -14.43 -5.24 -12.35
CA VAL A 118 -15.83 -4.81 -12.32
C VAL A 118 -16.68 -5.86 -13.01
N THR A 119 -17.82 -6.23 -12.43
CA THR A 119 -18.81 -7.10 -13.09
C THR A 119 -19.88 -6.23 -13.74
N VAL A 120 -20.01 -6.31 -15.06
CA VAL A 120 -20.96 -5.54 -15.87
C VAL A 120 -21.89 -6.52 -16.56
N GLY A 121 -23.19 -6.52 -16.21
CA GLY A 121 -24.17 -7.44 -16.84
C GLY A 121 -23.84 -8.94 -16.70
N GLY A 122 -23.02 -9.33 -15.72
CA GLY A 122 -22.52 -10.70 -15.53
C GLY A 122 -21.14 -10.99 -16.15
N SER A 123 -20.62 -10.08 -16.97
CA SER A 123 -19.27 -10.15 -17.56
C SER A 123 -18.24 -9.52 -16.64
N LYS A 124 -17.09 -10.18 -16.47
CA LYS A 124 -15.97 -9.66 -15.67
C LYS A 124 -15.08 -8.79 -16.55
N VAL A 125 -14.95 -7.53 -16.20
CA VAL A 125 -14.20 -6.50 -16.95
C VAL A 125 -13.14 -5.88 -16.02
N PRO A 126 -11.85 -5.90 -16.38
CA PRO A 126 -10.83 -5.20 -15.62
C PRO A 126 -11.11 -3.69 -15.57
N LEU A 127 -10.81 -3.05 -14.44
CA LEU A 127 -10.99 -1.59 -14.30
C LEU A 127 -10.22 -0.80 -15.39
N ASP A 128 -9.07 -1.31 -15.83
CA ASP A 128 -8.23 -0.72 -16.87
C ASP A 128 -8.89 -0.71 -18.27
N SER A 129 -9.85 -1.61 -18.50
CA SER A 129 -10.59 -1.76 -19.76
C SER A 129 -11.89 -0.93 -19.80
N ILE A 130 -12.21 -0.19 -18.73
CA ILE A 130 -13.37 0.69 -18.68
C ILE A 130 -13.04 1.95 -19.49
N SER A 131 -13.77 2.17 -20.57
CA SER A 131 -13.56 3.30 -21.49
C SER A 131 -14.38 4.54 -21.09
N GLY A 132 -15.42 4.38 -20.28
CA GLY A 132 -16.27 5.48 -19.85
C GLY A 132 -17.26 5.10 -18.76
N ILE A 133 -17.68 6.10 -17.98
CA ILE A 133 -18.73 6.00 -16.96
C ILE A 133 -19.82 6.99 -17.36
N SER A 134 -21.06 6.50 -17.49
CA SER A 134 -22.25 7.31 -17.72
C SER A 134 -23.19 7.13 -16.53
N VAL A 135 -23.74 8.24 -16.05
CA VAL A 135 -24.87 8.17 -15.13
C VAL A 135 -26.11 7.84 -15.96
N PRO A 136 -26.91 6.83 -15.58
CA PRO A 136 -28.12 6.52 -16.31
C PRO A 136 -28.98 7.78 -16.38
N ALA A 137 -29.39 8.16 -17.58
CA ALA A 137 -30.27 9.32 -17.77
C ALA A 137 -31.54 9.09 -16.94
N THR A 138 -31.75 9.89 -15.91
CA THR A 138 -32.98 9.88 -15.12
C THR A 138 -34.17 10.00 -16.07
N PRO A 139 -35.04 8.99 -16.23
CA PRO A 139 -36.28 9.14 -16.97
C PRO A 139 -37.23 9.93 -16.06
N GLY A 140 -37.15 11.26 -16.11
CA GLY A 140 -37.78 12.09 -15.09
C GLY A 140 -37.83 13.59 -15.39
N SER A 141 -38.33 13.95 -16.56
CA SER A 141 -39.01 15.24 -16.76
C SER A 141 -40.23 15.04 -17.67
N LEU A 142 -41.18 14.24 -17.21
CA LEU A 142 -42.55 14.33 -17.71
C LEU A 142 -43.14 15.67 -17.24
N THR A 143 -43.33 16.56 -18.21
CA THR A 143 -44.08 17.83 -18.24
C THR A 143 -45.20 17.99 -17.19
N PRO A 144 -45.34 19.17 -16.55
CA PRO A 144 -46.63 19.68 -16.12
C PRO A 144 -47.30 20.52 -17.24
N SER A 145 -48.63 20.42 -17.30
CA SER A 145 -49.60 20.96 -18.29
C SER A 145 -49.45 22.41 -18.73
#